data_AF-A0A412E806-F1
#
_entry.id   AF-A0A412E806-F1
#
_cell.length_a   1.000
_cell.length_b   1.000
_cell.length_c   1.000
_cell.angle_alpha   90.00
_cell.angle_beta   90.00
_cell.angle_gamma   90.00
#
_symmetry.space_group_name_H-M   'P 1'
#
loop_
_entity.id
_entity.type
_entity.pdbx_description
1 polymer ?
#
loop_
_entity_poly.entity_id
_entity_poly.type
_entity_poly.pdbx_seq_one_letter_code
_entity_poly.pdbx_strand_id
1 'polypeptide(L)'
;MKEEDNILKKVGTENAFRVPEGYFENFTSELMNRLPEKEKLAFGQKEPTMWERVKPWAYMAAMFVGAALIIRVASSDRTPAATDRMAADETETEMEYINMAVDNSMLDDYSLYVYLADSDAE
;
A
#
# COMPACT_ATOMS: atom_id res chain seq x y z
N MET A 1 1.34 18.19 -76.74
CA MET A 1 2.68 18.81 -76.83
C MET A 1 2.68 20.32 -76.82
N LYS A 2 1.88 21.06 -77.60
CA LYS A 2 1.96 22.54 -77.56
C LYS A 2 1.20 23.22 -76.40
N GLU A 3 0.18 22.57 -75.85
CA GLU A 3 -0.66 23.16 -74.79
C GLU A 3 -0.05 23.02 -73.39
N GLU A 4 0.58 21.88 -73.12
CA GLU A 4 1.32 21.61 -71.88
C GLU A 4 2.49 22.60 -71.66
N ASP A 5 3.24 22.92 -72.72
CA ASP A 5 4.31 23.94 -72.69
C ASP A 5 3.77 25.35 -72.41
N ASN A 6 2.56 25.67 -72.90
CA ASN A 6 1.94 26.98 -72.64
C ASN A 6 1.51 27.14 -71.18
N ILE A 7 0.98 26.07 -70.59
CA ILE A 7 0.58 26.02 -69.18
C ILE A 7 1.81 26.12 -68.27
N LEU A 8 2.87 25.37 -68.56
CA LEU A 8 4.13 25.43 -67.81
C LEU A 8 4.78 26.81 -67.85
N LYS A 9 4.73 27.49 -69.01
CA LYS A 9 5.25 28.86 -69.16
C LYS A 9 4.42 29.92 -68.42
N LYS A 10 3.11 29.68 -68.25
CA LYS A 10 2.20 30.60 -67.54
C LYS A 10 2.23 30.42 -66.02
N VAL A 11 2.29 29.18 -65.56
CA VAL A 11 2.20 28.83 -64.13
C VAL A 11 3.60 28.84 -63.49
N GLY A 12 4.65 28.63 -64.28
CA GLY A 12 6.01 28.48 -63.78
C GLY A 12 6.18 27.14 -63.06
N THR A 13 7.41 26.62 -63.07
CA THR A 13 7.78 25.40 -62.33
C THR A 13 8.00 25.67 -60.83
N GLU A 14 7.66 26.87 -60.37
CA GLU A 14 7.95 27.32 -59.02
C GLU A 14 6.92 26.78 -58.04
N ASN A 15 7.41 26.32 -56.90
CA ASN A 15 6.57 25.74 -55.88
C ASN A 15 5.71 26.84 -55.23
N ALA A 16 4.38 26.74 -55.37
CA ALA A 16 3.43 27.70 -54.80
C ALA A 16 3.35 27.62 -53.27
N PHE A 17 3.79 26.49 -52.68
CA PHE A 17 3.89 26.31 -51.24
C PHE A 17 5.31 26.61 -50.78
N ARG A 18 5.62 27.91 -50.59
CA ARG A 18 6.84 28.32 -49.90
C ARG A 18 6.53 28.69 -48.47
N VAL A 19 7.25 28.08 -47.54
CA VAL A 19 7.24 28.53 -46.15
C VAL A 19 8.05 29.82 -46.02
N PRO A 20 7.66 30.75 -45.15
CA PRO A 20 8.49 31.90 -44.84
C PRO A 20 9.88 31.48 -44.35
N GLU A 21 10.91 32.22 -44.75
CA GLU A 21 12.28 32.05 -44.26
C GLU A 21 12.29 32.09 -42.72
N GLY A 22 12.92 31.10 -42.07
CA GLY A 22 13.00 31.01 -40.61
C GLY A 22 11.74 30.50 -39.88
N TYR A 23 10.64 30.18 -40.57
CA TYR A 23 9.41 29.69 -39.92
C TYR A 23 9.66 28.44 -39.04
N PHE A 24 10.38 27.45 -39.57
CA PHE A 24 10.68 26.22 -38.84
C PHE A 24 11.77 26.39 -37.77
N GLU A 25 12.60 27.44 -37.88
CA GLU A 25 13.66 27.73 -36.90
C GLU A 25 13.05 28.15 -35.55
N ASN A 26 11.97 28.95 -35.59
CA ASN A 26 11.28 29.43 -34.40
C ASN A 26 10.10 28.54 -33.98
N PHE A 27 9.67 27.59 -34.82
CA PHE A 27 8.50 26.74 -34.56
C PHE A 27 8.61 25.97 -33.24
N THR A 28 9.76 25.37 -32.95
CA THR A 28 9.97 24.61 -31.71
C THR A 28 9.88 25.49 -30.47
N SER A 29 10.41 26.72 -30.55
CA SER A 29 10.36 27.70 -29.47
C SER A 29 8.95 28.21 -29.24
N GLU A 30 8.23 28.54 -30.31
CA GLU A 30 6.82 28.94 -30.21
C GLU A 30 5.96 27.79 -29.71
N LEU A 31 6.18 26.56 -30.19
CA LEU A 31 5.50 25.36 -29.70
C LEU A 31 5.73 25.18 -28.21
N MET A 32 6.98 25.24 -27.74
CA MET A 32 7.30 25.09 -26.31
C MET A 32 6.73 26.22 -25.45
N ASN A 33 6.61 27.44 -25.98
CA ASN A 33 5.95 28.57 -25.31
C ASN A 33 4.42 28.46 -25.30
N ARG A 34 3.84 27.76 -26.28
CA ARG A 34 2.39 27.53 -26.42
C ARG A 34 1.91 26.29 -25.70
N LEU A 35 2.81 25.32 -25.49
CA LEU A 35 2.54 24.25 -24.54
C LEU A 35 2.23 24.94 -23.21
N PRO A 36 1.12 24.57 -22.52
CA PRO A 36 0.96 24.98 -21.14
C PRO A 36 2.28 24.66 -20.44
N GLU A 37 2.80 25.56 -19.59
CA GLU A 37 3.91 25.22 -18.70
C GLU A 37 3.50 23.90 -18.07
N LYS A 38 4.09 22.80 -18.58
CA LYS A 38 3.59 21.43 -18.37
C LYS A 38 3.36 21.41 -16.90
N GLU A 39 2.07 21.37 -16.49
CA GLU A 39 1.64 21.73 -15.15
C GLU A 39 2.77 21.28 -14.27
N LYS A 40 3.53 22.23 -13.68
CA LYS A 40 4.56 21.86 -12.71
C LYS A 40 3.74 21.08 -11.75
N LEU A 41 3.80 19.76 -11.93
CA LEU A 41 2.71 18.90 -11.52
C LEU A 41 2.63 19.27 -10.07
N ALA A 42 1.51 19.84 -9.67
CA ALA A 42 1.33 20.21 -8.28
C ALA A 42 1.12 18.92 -7.46
N PHE A 43 1.67 17.78 -7.91
CA PHE A 43 2.74 17.10 -7.19
C PHE A 43 3.90 18.09 -6.86
N GLY A 44 3.71 19.17 -6.10
CA GLY A 44 3.20 19.01 -4.76
C GLY A 44 3.63 17.66 -4.21
N GLN A 45 4.90 17.28 -4.38
CA GLN A 45 5.56 16.35 -3.50
C GLN A 45 5.47 17.05 -2.15
N LYS A 46 4.30 16.92 -1.54
CA LYS A 46 4.09 17.15 -0.14
C LYS A 46 4.98 16.08 0.42
N GLU A 47 6.24 16.46 0.69
CA GLU A 47 7.20 15.59 1.34
C GLU A 47 6.41 14.90 2.43
N PRO A 48 6.34 13.55 2.43
CA PRO A 48 5.51 12.82 3.37
C PRO A 48 5.85 13.37 4.74
N THR A 49 4.95 14.21 5.25
CA THR A 49 5.28 15.09 6.36
C THR A 49 5.49 14.12 7.51
N MET A 50 6.57 14.27 8.27
CA MET A 50 6.96 13.33 9.32
C MET A 50 5.78 12.87 10.21
N TRP A 51 4.75 13.70 10.35
CA TRP A 51 3.42 13.39 10.88
C TRP A 51 2.74 12.10 10.41
N GLU A 52 2.87 11.71 9.15
CA GLU A 52 2.28 10.46 8.63
C GLU A 52 2.90 9.23 9.30
N ARG A 53 4.18 9.30 9.70
CA ARG A 53 4.86 8.25 10.46
C ARG A 53 4.48 8.26 11.94
N VAL A 54 4.19 9.43 12.50
CA VAL A 54 3.81 9.56 13.92
C VAL A 54 2.33 9.23 14.14
N LYS A 55 1.47 9.40 13.13
CA LYS A 55 0.03 9.13 13.19
C LYS A 55 -0.31 7.72 13.72
N PRO A 56 0.26 6.61 13.19
CA PRO A 56 -0.02 5.28 13.73
C PRO A 56 0.46 5.11 15.18
N TRP A 57 1.63 5.66 15.53
CA TRP A 57 2.14 5.62 16.91
C TRP A 57 1.27 6.41 17.89
N ALA A 58 0.76 7.57 17.47
CA ALA A 58 -0.17 8.37 18.27
C ALA A 58 -1.49 7.63 18.53
N TYR A 59 -2.02 6.89 17.55
CA TYR A 59 -3.20 6.05 17.76
C TYR A 59 -2.93 4.90 18.73
N MET A 60 -1.78 4.23 18.61
CA MET A 60 -1.40 3.19 19.57
C MET A 60 -1.28 3.77 20.99
N ALA A 61 -0.59 4.90 21.14
CA ALA A 61 -0.47 5.59 22.43
C ALA A 61 -1.85 5.97 23.01
N ALA A 62 -2.76 6.47 22.18
CA ALA A 62 -4.12 6.78 22.61
C ALA A 62 -4.91 5.54 23.03
N MET A 63 -4.77 4.41 22.34
CA MET A 63 -5.36 3.14 22.76
C MET A 63 -4.81 2.64 24.10
N PHE A 64 -3.49 2.71 24.31
CA PHE A 64 -2.86 2.32 25.57
C PHE A 64 -3.30 3.21 26.73
N VAL A 65 -3.35 4.53 26.52
CA VAL A 65 -3.83 5.48 27.54
C VAL A 65 -5.32 5.26 27.81
N GLY A 66 -6.14 5.06 26.78
CA GLY A 66 -7.56 4.75 26.92
C GLY A 66 -7.80 3.47 27.73
N ALA A 67 -7.13 2.38 27.38
CA ALA A 67 -7.21 1.12 28.11
C ALA A 67 -6.70 1.26 29.55
N ALA A 68 -5.57 1.96 29.77
CA ALA A 68 -5.02 2.21 31.09
C ALA A 68 -5.96 3.04 31.96
N LEU A 69 -6.65 4.04 31.40
CA LEU A 69 -7.64 4.83 32.13
C LEU A 69 -8.88 3.99 32.49
N ILE A 70 -9.38 3.18 31.57
CA ILE A 70 -10.51 2.26 31.84
C ILE A 70 -10.13 1.29 32.95
N ILE A 71 -8.95 0.66 32.87
CA ILE A 71 -8.43 -0.23 33.91
C ILE A 71 -8.24 0.53 35.22
N ARG A 72 -7.63 1.72 35.22
CA ARG A 72 -7.37 2.51 36.43
C ARG A 72 -8.66 2.94 37.13
N VAL A 73 -9.67 3.38 36.38
CA VAL A 73 -11.00 3.73 36.92
C VAL A 73 -11.72 2.47 37.43
N ALA A 74 -11.74 1.38 36.66
CA ALA A 74 -12.45 0.16 37.04
C ALA A 74 -11.76 -0.63 38.17
N SER A 75 -10.43 -0.54 38.28
CA SER A 75 -9.62 -1.19 39.33
C SER A 75 -9.53 -0.37 40.61
N SER A 76 -9.82 0.94 40.57
CA SER A 76 -9.94 1.72 41.81
C SER A 76 -11.08 1.21 42.70
N ASP A 77 -12.05 0.50 42.12
CA ASP A 77 -13.17 -0.14 42.84
C ASP A 77 -13.12 -1.69 42.86
N ARG A 78 -12.12 -2.34 42.23
CA ARG A 78 -12.07 -3.81 42.13
C ARG A 78 -10.71 -4.40 42.49
N THR A 79 -10.77 -5.31 43.47
CA THR A 79 -9.75 -6.29 43.84
C THR A 79 -9.11 -6.99 42.62
N PRO A 80 -7.79 -7.26 42.65
CA PRO A 80 -7.02 -7.75 41.50
C PRO A 80 -7.22 -9.25 41.30
N ALA A 81 -8.35 -9.65 40.72
CA ALA A 81 -8.65 -11.06 40.42
C ALA A 81 -8.90 -11.33 38.92
N ALA A 82 -8.61 -10.35 38.06
CA ALA A 82 -8.90 -10.42 36.62
C ALA A 82 -7.68 -10.78 35.76
N THR A 83 -6.45 -10.47 36.20
CA THR A 83 -5.23 -10.80 35.46
C THR A 83 -4.94 -12.30 35.46
N ASP A 84 -5.32 -13.00 36.53
CA ASP A 84 -5.16 -14.46 36.67
C ASP A 84 -6.15 -15.25 35.79
N ARG A 85 -7.25 -14.61 35.37
CA ARG A 85 -8.30 -15.24 34.54
C ARG A 85 -7.95 -15.27 33.06
N MET A 86 -7.19 -14.29 32.56
CA MET A 86 -6.80 -14.25 31.13
C MET A 86 -5.77 -15.32 30.79
N ALA A 87 -4.83 -15.62 31.71
CA ALA A 87 -3.88 -16.71 31.51
C ALA A 87 -4.55 -18.10 31.56
N ALA A 88 -5.55 -18.28 32.42
CA ALA A 88 -6.32 -19.51 32.49
C ALA A 88 -7.16 -19.74 31.22
N ASP A 89 -7.81 -18.68 30.70
CA ASP A 89 -8.64 -18.72 29.48
C ASP A 89 -7.82 -19.16 28.25
N GLU A 90 -6.60 -18.64 28.07
CA GLU A 90 -5.71 -19.08 26.99
C GLU A 90 -5.36 -20.57 27.11
N THR A 91 -4.99 -21.06 28.31
CA THR A 91 -4.64 -22.48 28.51
C THR A 91 -5.81 -23.45 28.34
N GLU A 92 -7.04 -23.03 28.71
CA GLU A 92 -8.24 -23.84 28.54
C GLU A 92 -8.59 -24.02 27.05
N THR A 93 -8.48 -22.95 26.26
CA THR A 93 -8.72 -23.02 24.81
C THR A 93 -7.69 -23.90 24.09
N GLU A 94 -6.40 -23.78 24.43
CA GLU A 94 -5.35 -24.63 23.86
C GLU A 94 -5.59 -26.12 24.16
N MET A 95 -5.98 -26.46 25.39
CA MET A 95 -6.33 -27.84 25.74
C MET A 95 -7.57 -28.33 24.98
N GLU A 96 -8.57 -27.49 24.73
CA GLU A 96 -9.76 -27.87 23.94
C GLU A 96 -9.38 -28.25 22.50
N TYR A 97 -8.49 -27.49 21.86
CA TYR A 97 -7.99 -27.82 20.51
C TYR A 97 -7.18 -29.12 20.48
N ILE A 98 -6.34 -29.36 21.50
CA ILE A 98 -5.54 -30.58 21.62
C ILE A 98 -6.46 -31.80 21.76
N ASN A 99 -7.42 -31.75 22.68
CA ASN A 99 -8.36 -32.86 22.91
C ASN A 99 -9.20 -33.15 21.65
N MET A 100 -9.68 -32.13 20.95
CA MET A 100 -10.42 -32.31 19.70
C MET A 100 -9.57 -32.97 18.61
N ALA A 101 -8.28 -32.63 18.50
CA ALA A 101 -7.37 -33.27 17.54
C ALA A 101 -7.10 -34.74 17.90
N VAL A 102 -6.92 -35.03 19.19
CA VAL A 102 -6.72 -36.40 19.70
C VAL A 102 -7.98 -37.25 19.46
N ASP A 103 -9.17 -36.75 19.79
CA ASP A 103 -10.44 -37.45 19.59
C ASP A 103 -10.70 -37.77 18.11
N ASN A 104 -10.37 -36.84 17.21
CA ASN A 104 -10.52 -37.05 15.76
C ASN A 104 -9.50 -38.07 15.19
N SER A 105 -8.39 -38.31 15.89
CA SER A 105 -7.34 -39.23 15.44
C SER A 105 -7.60 -40.70 15.80
N MET A 106 -8.68 -41.00 16.56
CA MET A 106 -8.95 -42.33 17.13
C MET A 106 -7.76 -42.93 17.91
N LEU A 107 -6.88 -42.06 18.40
CA LEU A 107 -5.67 -42.45 19.12
C LEU A 107 -6.07 -42.74 20.57
N ASP A 108 -5.86 -43.97 21.01
CA ASP A 108 -6.19 -44.42 22.37
C ASP A 108 -5.11 -43.94 23.35
N ASP A 109 -5.49 -43.72 24.62
CA ASP A 109 -4.59 -43.19 25.65
C ASP A 109 -3.30 -44.01 25.75
N TYR A 110 -3.39 -45.33 25.57
CA TYR A 110 -2.23 -46.22 25.57
C TYR A 110 -1.24 -45.93 24.44
N SER A 111 -1.75 -45.65 23.23
CA SER A 111 -0.90 -45.29 22.10
C SER A 111 -0.24 -43.93 22.27
N LEU A 112 -0.87 -42.99 22.97
CA LEU A 112 -0.30 -41.69 23.29
C LEU A 112 0.91 -41.85 24.23
N TYR A 113 0.78 -42.67 25.27
CA TYR A 113 1.88 -42.95 26.21
C TYR A 113 3.07 -43.60 25.53
N VAL A 114 2.84 -44.56 24.63
CA VAL A 114 3.93 -45.22 23.89
C VAL A 114 4.67 -44.22 23.01
N TYR A 115 3.94 -43.36 22.28
CA TYR A 115 4.55 -42.36 21.42
C TYR A 115 5.36 -41.31 22.20
N LEU A 116 4.82 -40.81 23.32
CA LEU A 116 5.53 -39.86 24.18
C LEU A 116 6.77 -40.49 24.82
N ALA A 117 6.66 -41.72 25.31
CA ALA A 117 7.79 -42.43 25.91
C ALA A 117 8.90 -42.77 24.90
N ASP A 118 8.55 -43.01 23.63
CA ASP A 118 9.53 -43.23 22.55
C ASP A 118 10.19 -41.91 22.12
N SER A 119 9.44 -40.79 22.16
CA SER A 119 9.96 -39.45 21.86
C SER A 119 10.92 -38.91 22.93
N ASP A 120 10.72 -39.31 24.19
CA ASP A 120 11.62 -38.97 25.31
C ASP A 120 12.90 -39.84 25.35
N ALA A 121 12.96 -40.89 24.52
CA ALA A 121 14.08 -41.85 24.46
C ALA A 121 15.15 -41.51 23.40
N GLU A 122 15.02 -40.39 22.68
CA GLU A 122 16.02 -39.82 21.77
C GLU A 122 16.73 -38.60 22.38
#